data_AF-A0A5C3F882-F1
#
_entry.id   AF-A0A5C3F882-F1
#
_cell.length_a   1.000
_cell.length_b   1.000
_cell.length_c   1.000
_cell.angle_alpha   90.00
_cell.angle_beta   90.00
_cell.angle_gamma   90.00
#
_symmetry.space_group_name_H-M   'P 1'
#
loop_
_entity.id
_entity.type
_entity.pdbx_description
1 polymer ?
#
loop_
_entity_poly.entity_id
_entity_poly.type
_entity_poly.pdbx_seq_one_letter_code
_entity_poly.pdbx_strand_id
1 'polypeptide(L)'
;MSLATRIYLWLGVPRPFDAQHRYVTSYLLPPFYLFLWRATVGLYALFACIYTAARDGGSTFSYFTNMCYFGLAGYFLASAAHTLSFWLSLRRWQRSRSSSSSSSSPSSDSSMAAAEYDEKKAGTVSSHGAEEAGEAPPRSSASYPRSWLDSFPRPLQAAHALLVSTLTTYPLIVTIVYWLLLGNGTSFRTAYTSYSNMSKHALNLAVAVTDAVILSRAPMRPWWHLLAVVVMIASYIGVAYITHATQGFYTYDFLDLSKHSSGVVAAYIIGIGVGTVVSFMIGQLLIFLREWVAARIQKSGGWGSARVAGVVDDAFVPTPRGPGPEGEGGKRTEESQWRGRWPASAAE
;
A
#
# COMPACT_ATOMS: atom_id res chain seq x y z
N MET A 1 -11.70 0.30 -25.27
CA MET A 1 -10.64 -0.05 -24.28
C MET A 1 -9.89 -1.30 -24.75
N SER A 2 -8.55 -1.24 -24.87
CA SER A 2 -7.74 -2.36 -25.39
C SER A 2 -7.73 -3.59 -24.47
N LEU A 3 -7.48 -4.79 -25.03
CA LEU A 3 -7.37 -6.05 -24.27
C LEU A 3 -6.34 -5.94 -23.13
N ALA A 4 -5.17 -5.38 -23.42
CA ALA A 4 -4.14 -5.13 -22.41
C ALA A 4 -4.67 -4.25 -21.26
N THR A 5 -5.46 -3.22 -21.57
CA THR A 5 -6.04 -2.35 -20.53
C THR A 5 -7.04 -3.09 -19.66
N ARG A 6 -7.87 -3.97 -20.25
CA ARG A 6 -8.80 -4.85 -19.51
C ARG A 6 -8.06 -5.82 -18.59
N ILE A 7 -7.01 -6.49 -19.08
CA ILE A 7 -6.20 -7.43 -18.29
C ILE A 7 -5.64 -6.75 -17.05
N TYR A 8 -4.99 -5.60 -17.21
CA TYR A 8 -4.37 -4.94 -16.06
C TYR A 8 -5.39 -4.28 -15.12
N LEU A 9 -6.57 -3.87 -15.59
CA LEU A 9 -7.65 -3.47 -14.68
C LEU A 9 -8.09 -4.64 -13.82
N TRP A 10 -8.22 -5.83 -14.40
CA TRP A 10 -8.51 -7.06 -13.67
C TRP A 10 -7.37 -7.43 -12.70
N LEU A 11 -6.11 -7.20 -13.07
CA LEU A 11 -4.94 -7.31 -12.18
C LEU A 11 -4.89 -6.26 -11.06
N GLY A 12 -5.90 -5.39 -10.93
CA GLY A 12 -5.92 -4.33 -9.91
C GLY A 12 -4.93 -3.18 -10.19
N VAL A 13 -4.56 -2.99 -11.45
CA VAL A 13 -3.64 -1.94 -11.92
C VAL A 13 -4.41 -0.95 -12.83
N PRO A 14 -5.28 -0.10 -12.25
CA PRO A 14 -6.04 0.87 -13.02
C PRO A 14 -5.15 1.94 -13.63
N ARG A 15 -5.73 2.81 -14.47
CA ARG A 15 -5.05 4.00 -14.97
C ARG A 15 -5.83 5.23 -14.51
N PRO A 16 -5.19 6.14 -13.75
CA PRO A 16 -3.87 6.01 -13.11
C PRO A 16 -3.83 4.90 -12.03
N PHE A 17 -2.64 4.34 -11.74
CA PHE A 17 -2.45 3.17 -10.85
C PHE A 17 -2.81 3.46 -9.39
N ASP A 18 -2.19 4.48 -8.79
CA ASP A 18 -2.46 4.91 -7.42
C ASP A 18 -2.89 6.38 -7.40
N ALA A 19 -4.00 6.68 -8.08
CA ALA A 19 -4.60 8.01 -8.21
C ALA A 19 -4.73 8.79 -6.87
N GLN A 20 -4.90 8.04 -5.79
CA GLN A 20 -5.18 8.52 -4.45
C GLN A 20 -3.97 8.33 -3.50
N HIS A 21 -2.79 7.98 -4.01
CA HIS A 21 -1.51 7.82 -3.27
C HIS A 21 -1.60 6.87 -2.07
N ARG A 22 -2.44 5.83 -2.15
CA ARG A 22 -2.79 4.93 -1.06
C ARG A 22 -1.64 4.05 -0.60
N TYR A 23 -0.72 3.67 -1.49
CA TYR A 23 0.43 2.84 -1.11
C TYR A 23 1.50 3.63 -0.34
N VAL A 24 1.48 4.97 -0.41
CA VAL A 24 2.56 5.85 0.04
C VAL A 24 2.14 6.89 1.08
N THR A 25 0.95 6.76 1.67
CA THR A 25 0.42 7.72 2.65
C THR A 25 -0.35 7.03 3.78
N SER A 26 -0.68 7.80 4.82
CA SER A 26 -1.31 7.36 6.07
C SER A 26 -2.52 8.22 6.43
N TYR A 27 -3.40 7.70 7.28
CA TYR A 27 -4.39 8.52 8.00
C TYR A 27 -3.83 9.19 9.26
N LEU A 28 -2.70 8.70 9.78
CA LEU A 28 -2.11 9.14 11.05
C LEU A 28 -0.80 9.91 10.85
N LEU A 29 0.09 9.40 9.99
CA LEU A 29 1.43 9.94 9.81
C LEU A 29 1.59 10.71 8.49
N PRO A 30 2.15 11.93 8.50
CA PRO A 30 2.62 12.56 7.28
C PRO A 30 3.60 11.66 6.51
N PRO A 31 3.68 11.76 5.16
CA PRO A 31 4.45 10.82 4.33
C PRO A 31 5.91 10.63 4.76
N PHE A 32 6.57 11.68 5.29
CA PHE A 32 7.94 11.59 5.78
C PHE A 32 8.10 10.62 6.96
N TYR A 33 7.19 10.67 7.93
CA TYR A 33 7.24 9.78 9.11
C TYR A 33 6.84 8.35 8.76
N LEU A 34 5.92 8.16 7.81
CA LEU A 34 5.63 6.84 7.25
C LEU A 34 6.86 6.25 6.54
N PHE A 35 7.62 7.07 5.82
CA PHE A 35 8.90 6.66 5.24
C PHE A 35 9.89 6.23 6.33
N LEU A 36 10.08 7.02 7.39
CA LEU A 36 11.00 6.68 8.48
C LEU A 36 10.65 5.34 9.11
N TRP A 37 9.37 5.11 9.44
CA TRP A 37 8.88 3.82 9.93
C TRP A 37 9.26 2.67 9.00
N ARG A 38 8.91 2.78 7.72
CA ARG A 38 9.15 1.72 6.73
C ARG A 38 10.64 1.47 6.49
N ALA A 39 11.45 2.52 6.48
CA ALA A 39 12.90 2.41 6.34
C ALA A 39 13.51 1.71 7.55
N THR A 40 13.12 2.08 8.77
CA THR A 40 13.61 1.44 10.00
C THR A 40 13.25 -0.05 10.04
N VAL A 41 11.99 -0.40 9.80
CA VAL A 41 11.56 -1.80 9.78
C VAL A 41 12.24 -2.57 8.65
N GLY A 42 12.31 -1.99 7.44
CA GLY A 42 12.94 -2.62 6.29
C GLY A 42 14.42 -2.90 6.49
N LEU A 43 15.16 -1.94 7.04
CA LEU A 43 16.59 -2.10 7.35
C LEU A 43 16.82 -3.14 8.45
N TYR A 44 16.01 -3.13 9.51
CA TYR A 44 16.07 -4.16 10.55
C TYR A 44 15.77 -5.55 9.99
N ALA A 45 14.68 -5.70 9.23
CA ALA A 45 14.30 -6.98 8.65
C ALA A 45 15.35 -7.50 7.67
N LEU A 46 15.94 -6.60 6.85
CA LEU A 46 17.04 -6.95 5.96
C LEU A 46 18.29 -7.40 6.74
N PHE A 47 18.66 -6.68 7.80
CA PHE A 47 19.76 -7.09 8.67
C PHE A 47 19.51 -8.47 9.25
N ALA A 48 18.33 -8.72 9.81
CA ALA A 48 17.96 -10.02 10.36
C ALA A 48 17.99 -11.14 9.29
N CYS A 49 17.53 -10.86 8.07
CA CYS A 49 17.63 -11.78 6.94
C CYS A 49 19.09 -12.14 6.63
N ILE A 50 19.96 -11.13 6.47
CA ILE A 50 21.39 -11.32 6.16
C ILE A 50 22.11 -12.01 7.31
N TYR A 51 21.89 -11.57 8.55
CA TYR A 51 22.55 -12.12 9.74
C TYR A 51 22.21 -13.61 9.93
N THR A 52 20.94 -13.98 9.80
CA THR A 52 20.56 -15.39 9.90
C THR A 52 21.02 -16.21 8.70
N ALA A 53 20.98 -15.67 7.47
CA ALA A 53 21.55 -16.35 6.30
C ALA A 53 23.06 -16.59 6.44
N ALA A 54 23.80 -15.62 6.99
CA ALA A 54 25.23 -15.74 7.27
C ALA A 54 25.53 -16.76 8.38
N ARG A 55 24.60 -16.94 9.33
CA ARG A 55 24.78 -17.85 10.46
C ARG A 55 24.37 -19.29 10.16
N ASP A 56 23.24 -19.46 9.48
CA ASP A 56 22.62 -20.77 9.21
C ASP A 56 23.02 -21.33 7.83
N GLY A 57 23.60 -20.49 6.96
CA GLY A 57 24.05 -20.88 5.62
C GLY A 57 22.91 -21.03 4.61
N GLY A 58 23.18 -21.75 3.51
CA GLY A 58 22.27 -21.88 2.37
C GLY A 58 20.92 -22.53 2.67
N SER A 59 20.86 -23.38 3.70
CA SER A 59 19.62 -24.03 4.18
C SER A 59 18.58 -23.02 4.67
N THR A 60 18.98 -21.78 4.95
CA THR A 60 18.08 -20.66 5.24
C THR A 60 16.97 -20.55 4.20
N PHE A 61 17.30 -20.69 2.91
CA PHE A 61 16.31 -20.58 1.84
C PHE A 61 15.41 -21.81 1.69
N SER A 62 15.64 -22.88 2.44
CA SER A 62 14.73 -24.02 2.46
C SER A 62 13.50 -23.79 3.35
N TYR A 63 13.55 -22.85 4.30
CA TYR A 63 12.44 -22.57 5.21
C TYR A 63 11.51 -21.49 4.65
N PHE A 64 10.21 -21.80 4.56
CA PHE A 64 9.19 -20.84 4.12
C PHE A 64 9.17 -19.57 4.98
N THR A 65 9.37 -19.72 6.29
CA THR A 65 9.48 -18.57 7.21
C THR A 65 10.55 -17.58 6.77
N ASN A 66 11.73 -18.07 6.39
CA ASN A 66 12.82 -17.20 5.98
C ASN A 66 12.47 -16.50 4.66
N MET A 67 11.92 -17.22 3.68
CA MET A 67 11.41 -16.61 2.44
C MET A 67 10.35 -15.54 2.71
N CYS A 68 9.40 -15.81 3.61
CA CYS A 68 8.38 -14.86 4.01
C CYS A 68 9.00 -13.60 4.62
N TYR A 69 10.03 -13.76 5.46
CA TYR A 69 10.70 -12.64 6.11
C TYR A 69 11.54 -11.81 5.14
N PHE A 70 12.18 -12.44 4.13
CA PHE A 70 12.79 -11.74 2.99
C PHE A 70 11.75 -10.96 2.18
N GLY A 71 10.58 -11.54 1.94
CA GLY A 71 9.46 -10.85 1.29
C GLY A 71 8.99 -9.63 2.09
N LEU A 72 8.91 -9.75 3.41
CA LEU A 72 8.60 -8.66 4.32
C LEU A 72 9.66 -7.54 4.26
N ALA A 73 10.95 -7.89 4.32
CA ALA A 73 12.04 -6.93 4.16
C ALA A 73 11.95 -6.20 2.80
N GLY A 74 11.74 -6.95 1.71
CA GLY A 74 11.57 -6.40 0.36
C GLY A 74 10.37 -5.44 0.27
N TYR A 75 9.24 -5.79 0.89
CA TYR A 75 8.06 -4.92 0.98
C TYR A 75 8.39 -3.59 1.65
N PHE A 76 8.99 -3.64 2.86
CA PHE A 76 9.25 -2.44 3.63
C PHE A 76 10.27 -1.52 2.95
N LEU A 77 11.32 -2.08 2.33
CA LEU A 77 12.31 -1.31 1.58
C LEU A 77 11.71 -0.67 0.33
N ALA A 78 10.97 -1.41 -0.48
CA ALA A 78 10.30 -0.87 -1.65
C ALA A 78 9.28 0.20 -1.26
N SER A 79 8.46 -0.07 -0.25
CA SER A 79 7.47 0.89 0.26
C SER A 79 8.11 2.14 0.84
N ALA A 80 9.26 2.04 1.53
CA ALA A 80 10.03 3.18 1.99
C ALA A 80 10.51 4.04 0.81
N ALA A 81 11.10 3.42 -0.23
CA ALA A 81 11.56 4.13 -1.42
C ALA A 81 10.40 4.84 -2.15
N HIS A 82 9.27 4.16 -2.34
CA HIS A 82 8.08 4.76 -2.94
C HIS A 82 7.53 5.92 -2.09
N THR A 83 7.47 5.76 -0.76
CA THR A 83 7.01 6.80 0.16
C THR A 83 7.91 8.03 0.15
N LEU A 84 9.24 7.83 0.15
CA LEU A 84 10.21 8.93 0.05
C LEU A 84 10.10 9.65 -1.29
N SER A 85 10.01 8.90 -2.40
CA SER A 85 9.86 9.48 -3.73
C SER A 85 8.59 10.33 -3.85
N PHE A 86 7.48 9.87 -3.27
CA PHE A 86 6.24 10.64 -3.22
C PHE A 86 6.39 11.91 -2.39
N TRP A 87 7.00 11.82 -1.20
CA TRP A 87 7.23 12.99 -0.35
C TRP A 87 8.09 14.07 -1.05
N LEU A 88 9.15 13.66 -1.74
CA LEU A 88 9.99 14.58 -2.54
C LEU A 88 9.19 15.22 -3.67
N SER A 89 8.36 14.43 -4.37
CA SER A 89 7.48 14.89 -5.44
C SER A 89 6.45 15.91 -4.92
N LEU A 90 5.81 15.62 -3.79
CA LEU A 90 4.86 16.49 -3.11
C LEU A 90 5.50 17.82 -2.71
N ARG A 91 6.71 17.81 -2.14
CA ARG A 91 7.43 19.04 -1.77
C ARG A 91 7.84 19.90 -2.96
N ARG A 92 8.16 19.29 -4.11
CA ARG A 92 8.45 20.02 -5.35
C ARG A 92 7.18 20.67 -5.89
N TRP A 93 6.09 19.92 -5.92
CA TRP A 93 4.78 20.40 -6.35
C TRP A 93 4.21 21.53 -5.48
N GLN A 94 4.39 21.46 -4.16
CA GLN A 94 3.98 22.54 -3.25
C GLN A 94 4.76 23.82 -3.52
N ARG A 95 6.08 23.72 -3.74
CA ARG A 95 6.95 24.86 -4.05
C ARG A 95 6.60 25.54 -5.38
N SER A 96 6.28 24.77 -6.42
CA SER A 96 5.87 25.34 -7.70
C SER A 96 4.54 26.09 -7.61
N ARG A 97 3.66 25.70 -6.68
CA ARG A 97 2.39 26.41 -6.44
C ARG A 97 2.58 27.72 -5.69
N SER A 98 3.43 27.73 -4.66
CA SER A 98 3.73 28.97 -3.94
C SER A 98 4.40 30.02 -4.83
N SER A 99 5.27 29.59 -5.77
CA SER A 99 5.89 30.52 -6.72
C SER A 99 4.91 31.09 -7.74
N SER A 100 3.92 30.31 -8.19
CA SER A 100 2.88 30.80 -9.12
C SER A 100 1.89 31.77 -8.46
N SER A 101 1.61 31.60 -7.15
CA SER A 101 0.75 32.54 -6.42
C SER A 101 1.45 33.86 -6.12
N SER A 102 2.78 33.87 -5.95
CA SER A 102 3.53 35.11 -5.73
C SER A 102 3.75 35.92 -7.03
N SER A 103 3.71 35.29 -8.20
CA SER A 103 3.89 35.96 -9.50
C SER A 103 2.58 36.50 -10.11
N SER A 104 1.44 36.24 -9.48
CA SER A 104 0.11 36.67 -9.94
C SER A 104 -0.48 37.83 -9.11
N SER A 105 0.28 38.37 -8.14
CA SER A 105 -0.05 39.65 -7.52
C SER A 105 0.10 40.77 -8.56
N PRO A 106 -0.95 41.56 -8.85
CA PRO A 106 -0.81 42.72 -9.73
C PRO A 106 0.24 43.65 -9.13
N SER A 107 1.25 44.02 -9.92
CA SER A 107 2.09 45.18 -9.59
C SER A 107 1.15 46.37 -9.40
N SER A 108 1.20 46.99 -8.23
CA SER A 108 0.42 48.17 -7.83
C SER A 108 0.63 49.41 -8.71
N ASP A 109 1.52 49.33 -9.70
CA ASP A 109 1.94 50.45 -10.55
C ASP A 109 1.00 50.74 -11.74
N SER A 110 -0.02 49.91 -12.00
CA SER A 110 -1.04 50.22 -13.03
C SER A 110 -2.33 50.84 -12.48
N SER A 111 -2.46 51.01 -11.16
CA SER A 111 -3.69 51.51 -10.52
C SER A 111 -3.87 53.04 -10.55
N MET A 112 -2.82 53.79 -10.92
CA MET A 112 -2.89 55.26 -11.01
C MET A 112 -3.32 55.78 -12.39
N ALA A 113 -3.22 54.96 -13.45
CA ALA A 113 -3.57 55.40 -14.81
C ALA A 113 -5.02 55.10 -15.21
N ALA A 114 -5.77 54.32 -14.41
CA ALA A 114 -7.16 53.97 -14.67
C ALA A 114 -8.18 54.84 -13.90
N ALA A 115 -7.72 55.72 -13.01
CA ALA A 115 -8.58 56.54 -12.16
C ALA A 115 -9.05 57.87 -12.81
N GLU A 116 -8.62 58.19 -14.03
CA GLU A 116 -8.93 59.47 -14.69
C GLU A 116 -9.86 59.34 -15.92
N TYR A 117 -10.47 58.17 -16.16
CA TYR A 117 -11.33 57.98 -17.33
C TYR A 117 -12.78 57.58 -17.04
N ASP A 118 -13.19 57.47 -15.76
CA ASP A 118 -14.48 56.86 -15.40
C ASP A 118 -15.39 57.75 -14.54
N GLU A 119 -15.42 59.05 -14.83
CA GLU A 119 -16.38 60.00 -14.23
C GLU A 119 -17.39 60.57 -15.23
N LYS A 120 -17.70 59.86 -16.32
CA LYS A 120 -18.79 60.25 -17.25
C LYS A 120 -19.49 59.07 -17.91
N LYS A 121 -20.27 58.30 -17.14
CA LYS A 121 -21.57 57.72 -17.57
C LYS A 121 -22.25 56.97 -16.42
N ALA A 122 -22.95 57.71 -15.58
CA ALA A 122 -23.99 57.12 -14.74
C ALA A 122 -25.23 56.82 -15.60
N GLY A 123 -25.67 55.56 -15.61
CA GLY A 123 -26.88 55.12 -16.31
C GLY A 123 -27.13 53.63 -16.17
N THR A 124 -27.77 53.26 -15.05
CA THR A 124 -28.73 52.15 -14.86
C THR A 124 -28.44 50.82 -15.57
N VAL A 125 -28.02 49.76 -14.85
CA VAL A 125 -28.54 48.38 -14.96
C VAL A 125 -28.09 47.53 -13.75
N SER A 126 -29.09 46.96 -13.07
CA SER A 126 -29.17 45.66 -12.35
C SER A 126 -27.94 45.02 -11.69
N SER A 127 -28.08 44.78 -10.39
CA SER A 127 -27.27 43.89 -9.56
C SER A 127 -27.39 42.41 -9.97
N HIS A 128 -26.34 41.83 -10.53
CA HIS A 128 -26.06 40.37 -10.48
C HIS A 128 -24.62 40.10 -10.90
N GLY A 129 -23.95 39.20 -10.17
CA GLY A 129 -22.64 38.64 -10.54
C GLY A 129 -21.48 39.15 -9.69
N ALA A 130 -21.29 38.54 -8.52
CA ALA A 130 -19.95 38.46 -7.95
C ALA A 130 -19.17 37.48 -8.85
N GLU A 131 -18.29 38.02 -9.69
CA GLU A 131 -17.44 37.23 -10.58
C GLU A 131 -16.58 36.25 -9.78
N GLU A 132 -16.76 34.98 -10.11
CA GLU A 132 -15.88 33.88 -9.70
C GLU A 132 -14.45 34.20 -10.09
N ALA A 133 -13.54 34.15 -9.11
CA ALA A 133 -12.12 34.15 -9.35
C ALA A 133 -11.77 33.00 -10.31
N GLY A 134 -11.33 33.38 -11.52
CA GLY A 134 -11.14 32.50 -12.68
C GLY A 134 -10.56 31.12 -12.35
N GLU A 135 -11.32 30.10 -12.71
CA GLU A 135 -11.00 28.70 -12.51
C GLU A 135 -9.89 28.27 -13.49
N ALA A 136 -8.77 27.76 -12.95
CA ALA A 136 -7.64 27.32 -13.76
C ALA A 136 -8.00 26.08 -14.62
N PRO A 137 -7.53 25.98 -15.87
CA PRO A 137 -7.91 24.92 -16.81
C PRO A 137 -7.57 23.49 -16.32
N PRO A 138 -8.21 22.45 -16.87
CA PRO A 138 -8.00 21.05 -16.50
C PRO A 138 -6.53 20.67 -16.52
N ARG A 139 -6.01 20.35 -15.33
CA ARG A 139 -4.62 19.94 -15.18
C ARG A 139 -4.44 18.54 -15.79
N SER A 140 -3.53 18.43 -16.75
CA SER A 140 -3.04 17.13 -17.22
C SER A 140 -2.62 16.26 -16.02
N SER A 141 -2.77 14.93 -16.11
CA SER A 141 -2.37 14.04 -15.01
C SER A 141 -0.91 14.22 -14.57
N ALA A 142 -0.04 14.77 -15.44
CA ALA A 142 1.37 15.07 -15.16
C ALA A 142 1.57 16.19 -14.12
N SER A 143 0.52 16.96 -13.82
CA SER A 143 0.55 18.08 -12.88
C SER A 143 0.35 17.70 -11.41
N TYR A 144 0.16 16.41 -11.10
CA TYR A 144 0.00 15.90 -9.73
C TYR A 144 1.31 15.30 -9.22
N PRO A 145 1.61 15.37 -7.91
CA PRO A 145 2.76 14.68 -7.34
C PRO A 145 2.56 13.16 -7.50
N ARG A 146 3.66 12.45 -7.75
CA ARG A 146 3.66 11.00 -8.02
C ARG A 146 4.79 10.30 -7.30
N SER A 147 4.54 9.06 -6.89
CA SER A 147 5.57 8.15 -6.39
C SER A 147 6.32 7.49 -7.56
N TRP A 148 7.47 6.88 -7.30
CA TRP A 148 8.12 6.01 -8.30
C TRP A 148 7.26 4.81 -8.69
N LEU A 149 6.43 4.30 -7.77
CA LEU A 149 5.54 3.18 -8.05
C LEU A 149 4.54 3.53 -9.17
N ASP A 150 4.07 4.78 -9.23
CA ASP A 150 3.18 5.25 -10.30
C ASP A 150 3.86 5.29 -11.67
N SER A 151 5.18 5.46 -11.69
CA SER A 151 6.00 5.52 -12.90
C SER A 151 6.49 4.13 -13.34
N PHE A 152 6.35 3.10 -12.51
CA PHE A 152 6.79 1.75 -12.86
C PHE A 152 5.97 1.14 -13.99
N PRO A 153 6.56 0.24 -14.79
CA PRO A 153 5.81 -0.54 -15.75
C PRO A 153 4.76 -1.39 -15.02
N ARG A 154 3.61 -1.60 -15.69
CA ARG A 154 2.42 -2.24 -15.08
C ARG A 154 2.67 -3.61 -14.44
N PRO A 155 3.54 -4.50 -14.97
CA PRO A 155 3.89 -5.73 -14.28
C PRO A 155 4.50 -5.51 -12.89
N LEU A 156 5.37 -4.49 -12.74
CA LEU A 156 5.98 -4.18 -11.44
C LEU A 156 4.97 -3.53 -10.47
N GLN A 157 3.99 -2.78 -10.99
CA GLN A 157 2.86 -2.30 -10.20
C GLN A 157 1.99 -3.46 -9.69
N ALA A 158 1.68 -4.43 -10.55
CA ALA A 158 0.98 -5.65 -10.17
C ALA A 158 1.78 -6.47 -9.15
N ALA A 159 3.09 -6.62 -9.35
CA ALA A 159 3.98 -7.32 -8.43
C ALA A 159 4.02 -6.64 -7.05
N HIS A 160 4.09 -5.31 -6.99
CA HIS A 160 4.00 -4.58 -5.71
C HIS A 160 2.63 -4.77 -5.04
N ALA A 161 1.54 -4.74 -5.80
CA ALA A 161 0.21 -5.00 -5.27
C ALA A 161 0.06 -6.43 -4.73
N LEU A 162 0.69 -7.41 -5.37
CA LEU A 162 0.75 -8.81 -4.93
C LEU A 162 1.63 -8.96 -3.69
N LEU A 163 2.76 -8.25 -3.61
CA LEU A 163 3.64 -8.21 -2.45
C LEU A 163 2.93 -7.66 -1.19
N VAL A 164 2.02 -6.70 -1.35
CA VAL A 164 1.14 -6.27 -0.25
C VAL A 164 0.24 -7.42 0.22
N SER A 165 -0.20 -8.29 -0.69
CA SER A 165 -1.09 -9.41 -0.35
C SER A 165 -0.36 -10.51 0.40
N THR A 166 0.90 -10.77 0.05
CA THR A 166 1.74 -11.71 0.80
C THR A 166 2.02 -11.17 2.20
N LEU A 167 2.31 -9.87 2.34
CA LEU A 167 2.48 -9.19 3.63
C LEU A 167 1.24 -9.31 4.54
N THR A 168 0.03 -9.19 3.98
CA THR A 168 -1.21 -9.26 4.78
C THR A 168 -1.71 -10.68 5.01
N THR A 169 -1.03 -11.70 4.48
CA THR A 169 -1.47 -13.10 4.52
C THR A 169 -0.47 -14.02 5.22
N TYR A 170 0.80 -14.02 4.81
CA TYR A 170 1.75 -15.02 5.31
C TYR A 170 2.27 -14.79 6.71
N PRO A 171 2.50 -13.56 7.21
CA PRO A 171 2.99 -13.36 8.57
C PRO A 171 2.09 -14.01 9.62
N LEU A 172 0.76 -13.92 9.47
CA LEU A 172 -0.18 -14.56 10.40
C LEU A 172 -0.05 -16.09 10.36
N ILE A 173 0.07 -16.67 9.17
CA ILE A 173 0.27 -18.12 9.01
C ILE A 173 1.59 -18.58 9.61
N VAL A 174 2.67 -17.88 9.32
CA VAL A 174 4.00 -18.17 9.84
C VAL A 174 4.01 -18.10 11.37
N THR A 175 3.36 -17.09 11.95
CA THR A 175 3.22 -16.96 13.40
C THR A 175 2.43 -18.13 13.97
N ILE A 176 1.23 -18.41 13.46
CA ILE A 176 0.38 -19.51 13.98
C ILE A 176 1.09 -20.86 13.87
N VAL A 177 1.62 -21.20 12.68
CA VAL A 177 2.31 -22.48 12.46
C VAL A 177 3.53 -22.61 13.37
N TYR A 178 4.30 -21.54 13.56
CA TYR A 178 5.44 -21.60 14.45
C TYR A 178 5.02 -21.87 15.89
N TRP A 179 4.10 -21.06 16.44
CA TRP A 179 3.74 -21.15 17.85
C TRP A 179 2.89 -22.38 18.19
N LEU A 180 2.19 -22.98 17.22
CA LEU A 180 1.39 -24.19 17.44
C LEU A 180 2.15 -25.49 17.10
N LEU A 181 3.05 -25.49 16.10
CA LEU A 181 3.61 -26.72 15.54
C LEU A 181 5.13 -26.82 15.59
N LEU A 182 5.87 -25.70 15.59
CA LEU A 182 7.33 -25.72 15.43
C LEU A 182 8.10 -25.31 16.68
N GLY A 183 7.53 -24.41 17.48
CA GLY A 183 8.12 -23.91 18.71
C GLY A 183 8.30 -25.01 19.74
N ASN A 184 9.46 -25.05 20.39
CA ASN A 184 9.79 -26.06 21.40
C ASN A 184 10.78 -25.49 22.43
N GLY A 185 11.17 -26.31 23.43
CA GLY A 185 12.04 -25.90 24.53
C GLY A 185 13.42 -25.35 24.14
N THR A 186 13.87 -25.53 22.89
CA THR A 186 15.14 -24.97 22.40
C THR A 186 14.99 -23.61 21.72
N SER A 187 13.76 -23.16 21.46
CA SER A 187 13.45 -21.94 20.70
C SER A 187 13.99 -20.65 21.31
N PHE A 188 14.22 -20.62 22.62
CA PHE A 188 14.71 -19.45 23.35
C PHE A 188 15.94 -19.77 24.20
N ARG A 189 16.70 -20.82 23.84
CA ARG A 189 17.81 -21.32 24.66
C ARG A 189 19.08 -20.47 24.55
N THR A 190 19.28 -19.78 23.42
CA THR A 190 20.47 -18.97 23.16
C THR A 190 20.07 -17.58 22.68
N ALA A 191 20.95 -16.59 22.85
CA ALA A 191 20.71 -15.24 22.33
C ALA A 191 20.38 -15.25 20.82
N TYR A 192 21.06 -16.12 20.05
CA TYR A 192 20.81 -16.28 18.63
C TYR A 192 19.42 -16.84 18.33
N THR A 193 19.04 -17.97 18.95
CA THR A 193 17.73 -18.61 18.71
C THR A 193 16.58 -17.74 19.18
N SER A 194 16.74 -17.05 20.32
CA SER A 194 15.77 -16.05 20.77
C SER A 194 15.63 -14.89 19.79
N TYR A 195 16.75 -14.34 19.31
CA TYR A 195 16.75 -13.26 18.34
C TYR A 195 16.09 -13.67 17.02
N SER A 196 16.51 -14.79 16.43
CA SER A 196 16.02 -15.25 15.12
C SER A 196 14.53 -15.58 15.19
N ASN A 197 14.09 -16.24 16.27
CA ASN A 197 12.70 -16.61 16.44
C ASN A 197 11.81 -15.40 16.74
N MET A 198 12.25 -14.49 17.61
CA MET A 198 11.53 -13.23 17.86
C MET A 198 11.38 -12.42 16.57
N SER A 199 12.44 -12.32 15.78
CA SER A 199 12.41 -11.58 14.51
C SER A 199 11.42 -12.19 13.52
N LYS A 200 11.55 -13.48 13.23
CA LYS A 200 10.89 -14.12 12.09
C LYS A 200 9.49 -14.65 12.41
N HIS A 201 9.16 -14.90 13.67
CA HIS A 201 7.90 -15.54 14.08
C HIS A 201 7.02 -14.68 14.99
N ALA A 202 7.54 -13.59 15.56
CA ALA A 202 6.76 -12.62 16.33
C ALA A 202 6.73 -11.23 15.66
N LEU A 203 7.91 -10.65 15.41
CA LEU A 203 8.00 -9.31 14.82
C LEU A 203 7.45 -9.27 13.39
N ASN A 204 7.52 -10.38 12.64
CA ASN A 204 6.92 -10.49 11.30
C ASN A 204 5.46 -9.99 11.26
N LEU A 205 4.58 -10.52 12.12
CA LEU A 205 3.17 -10.20 12.20
C LEU A 205 2.98 -8.83 12.84
N ALA A 206 3.72 -8.54 13.91
CA ALA A 206 3.62 -7.27 14.61
C ALA A 206 3.87 -6.07 13.68
N VAL A 207 4.96 -6.10 12.89
CA VAL A 207 5.28 -5.01 11.97
C VAL A 207 4.37 -5.01 10.75
N ALA A 208 3.97 -6.17 10.24
CA ALA A 208 3.03 -6.28 9.12
C ALA A 208 1.66 -5.71 9.47
N VAL A 209 1.11 -6.03 10.65
CA VAL A 209 -0.16 -5.48 11.15
C VAL A 209 -0.03 -3.99 11.46
N THR A 210 1.08 -3.57 12.07
CA THR A 210 1.31 -2.15 12.35
C THR A 210 1.32 -1.32 11.07
N ASP A 211 2.05 -1.75 10.03
CA ASP A 211 2.00 -1.03 8.75
C ASP A 211 0.64 -1.19 8.07
N ALA A 212 0.19 -2.42 7.80
CA ALA A 212 -0.99 -2.63 6.98
C ALA A 212 -2.31 -2.15 7.62
N VAL A 213 -2.47 -2.25 8.94
CA VAL A 213 -3.74 -1.96 9.62
C VAL A 213 -3.73 -0.60 10.30
N ILE A 214 -2.59 -0.13 10.80
CA ILE A 214 -2.52 1.13 11.54
C ILE A 214 -2.02 2.25 10.62
N LEU A 215 -0.83 2.10 10.03
CA LEU A 215 -0.13 3.24 9.42
C LEU A 215 -0.40 3.42 7.92
N SER A 216 -0.53 2.36 7.15
CA SER A 216 -0.70 2.39 5.69
C SER A 216 -2.15 2.66 5.29
N ARG A 217 -2.34 3.13 4.04
CA ARG A 217 -3.67 3.21 3.39
C ARG A 217 -3.82 2.25 2.22
N ALA A 218 -2.91 1.30 2.05
CA ALA A 218 -2.95 0.32 0.97
C ALA A 218 -4.35 -0.31 0.88
N PRO A 219 -5.02 -0.28 -0.29
CA PRO A 219 -6.41 -0.68 -0.38
C PRO A 219 -6.60 -2.19 -0.15
N MET A 220 -7.84 -2.64 -0.03
CA MET A 220 -8.16 -4.07 -0.11
C MET A 220 -7.65 -4.66 -1.42
N ARG A 221 -7.36 -5.96 -1.41
CA ARG A 221 -6.72 -6.67 -2.53
C ARG A 221 -7.76 -7.24 -3.49
N PRO A 222 -7.50 -7.32 -4.80
CA PRO A 222 -8.35 -8.07 -5.73
C PRO A 222 -8.48 -9.53 -5.31
N TRP A 223 -9.68 -10.11 -5.44
CA TRP A 223 -9.95 -11.48 -5.01
C TRP A 223 -9.10 -12.54 -5.72
N TRP A 224 -8.63 -12.29 -6.95
CA TRP A 224 -7.71 -13.22 -7.61
C TRP A 224 -6.36 -13.33 -6.90
N HIS A 225 -5.96 -12.34 -6.09
CA HIS A 225 -4.75 -12.44 -5.27
C HIS A 225 -4.83 -13.60 -4.28
N LEU A 226 -6.05 -14.01 -3.87
CA LEU A 226 -6.25 -15.21 -3.05
C LEU A 226 -5.69 -16.45 -3.75
N LEU A 227 -6.05 -16.65 -5.02
CA LEU A 227 -5.51 -17.75 -5.82
C LEU A 227 -3.99 -17.65 -5.94
N ALA A 228 -3.47 -16.44 -6.18
CA ALA A 228 -2.03 -16.22 -6.31
C ALA A 228 -1.27 -16.58 -5.01
N VAL A 229 -1.76 -16.17 -3.83
CA VAL A 229 -1.10 -16.50 -2.55
C VAL A 229 -1.24 -17.98 -2.19
N VAL A 230 -2.35 -18.62 -2.53
CA VAL A 230 -2.51 -20.08 -2.35
C VAL A 230 -1.57 -20.86 -3.25
N VAL A 231 -1.45 -20.48 -4.53
CA VAL A 231 -0.52 -21.13 -5.47
C VAL A 231 0.93 -20.92 -5.04
N MET A 232 1.28 -19.73 -4.57
CA MET A 232 2.62 -19.44 -4.06
C MET A 232 2.99 -20.31 -2.85
N ILE A 233 2.14 -20.43 -1.83
CA ILE A 233 2.44 -21.32 -0.69
C ILE A 233 2.39 -22.80 -1.08
N ALA A 234 1.52 -23.20 -2.02
CA ALA A 234 1.54 -24.56 -2.55
C ALA A 234 2.85 -24.86 -3.30
N SER A 235 3.41 -23.89 -4.02
CA SER A 235 4.70 -24.05 -4.72
C SER A 235 5.88 -24.27 -3.77
N TYR A 236 5.77 -23.81 -2.51
CA TYR A 236 6.77 -24.07 -1.49
C TYR A 236 6.91 -25.57 -1.17
N ILE A 237 5.84 -26.36 -1.32
CA ILE A 237 5.90 -27.82 -1.17
C ILE A 237 6.99 -28.38 -2.09
N GLY A 238 7.04 -27.92 -3.34
CA GLY A 238 8.11 -28.29 -4.28
C GLY A 238 9.50 -27.97 -3.75
N VAL A 239 9.70 -26.80 -3.14
CA VAL A 239 10.99 -26.40 -2.53
C VAL A 239 11.37 -27.32 -1.36
N ALA A 240 10.40 -27.73 -0.54
CA ALA A 240 10.66 -28.65 0.58
C ALA A 240 11.14 -30.02 0.07
N TYR A 241 10.50 -30.58 -0.98
CA TYR A 241 10.92 -31.84 -1.57
C TYR A 241 12.24 -31.74 -2.36
N ILE A 242 12.50 -30.62 -3.03
CA ILE A 242 13.81 -30.35 -3.64
C ILE A 242 14.89 -30.28 -2.56
N THR A 243 14.62 -29.64 -1.42
CA THR A 243 15.55 -29.60 -0.28
C THR A 243 15.84 -31.00 0.22
N HIS A 244 14.83 -31.84 0.42
CA HIS A 244 15.04 -33.22 0.83
C HIS A 244 15.89 -33.99 -0.19
N ALA A 245 15.58 -33.89 -1.48
CA ALA A 245 16.31 -34.58 -2.54
C ALA A 245 17.78 -34.12 -2.68
N THR A 246 18.10 -32.88 -2.34
CA THR A 246 19.43 -32.29 -2.55
C THR A 246 20.27 -32.14 -1.28
N GLN A 247 19.63 -32.03 -0.11
CA GLN A 247 20.29 -31.75 1.18
C GLN A 247 20.00 -32.84 2.23
N GLY A 248 19.12 -33.81 1.94
CA GLY A 248 18.91 -34.99 2.78
C GLY A 248 18.03 -34.77 4.02
N PHE A 249 17.26 -33.67 4.09
CA PHE A 249 16.34 -33.42 5.21
C PHE A 249 15.04 -32.73 4.75
N TYR A 250 13.94 -32.99 5.48
CA TYR A 250 12.72 -32.21 5.36
C TYR A 250 12.79 -30.97 6.25
N THR A 251 12.42 -29.81 5.69
CA THR A 251 12.40 -28.53 6.41
C THR A 251 11.39 -28.50 7.54
N TYR A 252 10.32 -29.28 7.40
CA TYR A 252 9.27 -29.44 8.37
C TYR A 252 8.94 -30.92 8.52
N ASP A 253 9.00 -31.42 9.75
CA ASP A 253 8.74 -32.83 10.07
C ASP A 253 7.36 -33.29 9.61
N PHE A 254 6.36 -32.40 9.62
CA PHE A 254 5.00 -32.72 9.17
C PHE A 254 4.87 -32.98 7.66
N LEU A 255 5.91 -32.75 6.87
CA LEU A 255 5.97 -33.10 5.44
C LEU A 255 6.67 -34.43 5.17
N ASP A 256 7.28 -35.05 6.20
CA ASP A 256 8.09 -36.24 6.06
C ASP A 256 7.22 -37.51 6.03
N LEU A 257 7.13 -38.14 4.85
CA LEU A 257 6.40 -39.40 4.64
C LEU A 257 7.02 -40.61 5.33
N SER A 258 8.26 -40.50 5.83
CA SER A 258 8.86 -41.55 6.66
C SER A 258 8.39 -41.48 8.12
N LYS A 259 7.96 -40.30 8.58
CA LYS A 259 7.45 -40.05 9.94
C LYS A 259 5.93 -40.07 10.02
N HIS A 260 5.25 -39.78 8.92
CA HIS A 260 3.80 -39.64 8.87
C HIS A 260 3.20 -40.37 7.67
N SER A 261 1.96 -40.87 7.81
CA SER A 261 1.24 -41.44 6.67
C SER A 261 0.91 -40.37 5.63
N SER A 262 0.72 -40.79 4.38
CA SER A 262 0.34 -39.89 3.28
C SER A 262 -0.95 -39.10 3.57
N GLY A 263 -1.90 -39.71 4.28
CA GLY A 263 -3.13 -39.04 4.72
C GLY A 263 -2.86 -37.91 5.73
N VAL A 264 -1.93 -38.10 6.66
CA VAL A 264 -1.56 -37.07 7.64
C VAL A 264 -0.81 -35.92 6.98
N VAL A 265 0.15 -36.22 6.10
CA VAL A 265 0.87 -35.18 5.33
C VAL A 265 -0.09 -34.38 4.45
N ALA A 266 -1.04 -35.06 3.77
CA ALA A 266 -2.08 -34.40 3.00
C ALA A 266 -2.97 -33.49 3.88
N ALA A 267 -3.32 -33.92 5.09
CA ALA A 267 -4.07 -33.11 6.04
C ALA A 267 -3.31 -31.84 6.45
N TYR A 268 -2.00 -31.91 6.69
CA TYR A 268 -1.18 -30.72 6.96
C TYR A 268 -1.14 -29.75 5.77
N ILE A 269 -0.93 -30.28 4.55
CA ILE A 269 -0.92 -29.47 3.32
C ILE A 269 -2.25 -28.74 3.14
N ILE A 270 -3.37 -29.45 3.26
CA ILE A 270 -4.72 -28.88 3.14
C ILE A 270 -4.97 -27.88 4.28
N GLY A 271 -4.59 -28.21 5.52
CA GLY A 271 -4.74 -27.34 6.68
C GLY A 271 -4.01 -26.00 6.52
N ILE A 272 -2.77 -26.01 6.02
CA ILE A 272 -2.00 -24.79 5.72
C ILE A 272 -2.64 -24.00 4.56
N GLY A 273 -3.15 -24.71 3.53
CA GLY A 273 -3.90 -24.09 2.44
C GLY A 273 -5.15 -23.36 2.92
N VAL A 274 -5.98 -24.02 3.74
CA VAL A 274 -7.17 -23.42 4.38
C VAL A 274 -6.77 -22.26 5.28
N GLY A 275 -5.73 -22.42 6.10
CA GLY A 275 -5.18 -21.34 6.91
C GLY A 275 -4.84 -20.12 6.06
N THR A 276 -4.20 -20.32 4.91
CA THR A 276 -3.83 -19.23 3.99
C THR A 276 -5.05 -18.48 3.48
N VAL A 277 -6.13 -19.18 3.14
CA VAL A 277 -7.41 -18.56 2.75
C VAL A 277 -7.99 -17.74 3.90
N VAL A 278 -8.06 -18.32 5.10
CA VAL A 278 -8.58 -17.63 6.31
C VAL A 278 -7.74 -16.40 6.62
N SER A 279 -6.42 -16.50 6.54
CA SER A 279 -5.50 -15.39 6.78
C SER A 279 -5.69 -14.25 5.78
N PHE A 280 -5.87 -14.56 4.49
CA PHE A 280 -6.18 -13.56 3.48
C PHE A 280 -7.50 -12.83 3.80
N MET A 281 -8.54 -13.56 4.20
CA MET A 281 -9.81 -12.98 4.62
C MET A 281 -9.68 -12.09 5.85
N ILE A 282 -8.89 -12.51 6.85
CA ILE A 282 -8.59 -11.68 8.03
C ILE A 282 -7.86 -10.41 7.60
N GLY A 283 -6.86 -10.49 6.73
CA GLY A 283 -6.16 -9.32 6.20
C GLY A 283 -7.11 -8.34 5.50
N GLN A 284 -8.02 -8.84 4.65
CA GLN A 284 -9.05 -8.04 4.00
C GLN A 284 -9.99 -7.38 5.01
N LEU A 285 -10.45 -8.12 6.03
CA LEU A 285 -11.29 -7.61 7.10
C LEU A 285 -10.59 -6.51 7.91
N LEU A 286 -9.32 -6.69 8.27
CA LEU A 286 -8.56 -5.70 9.03
C LEU A 286 -8.34 -4.41 8.23
N ILE A 287 -8.07 -4.51 6.93
CA ILE A 287 -7.99 -3.34 6.04
C ILE A 287 -9.35 -2.65 5.94
N PHE A 288 -10.44 -3.41 5.77
CA PHE A 288 -11.79 -2.87 5.77
C PHE A 288 -12.11 -2.10 7.05
N LEU A 289 -11.81 -2.71 8.22
CA LEU A 289 -12.01 -2.12 9.53
C LEU A 289 -11.17 -0.85 9.70
N ARG A 290 -9.88 -0.84 9.29
CA ARG A 290 -9.05 0.37 9.30
C ARG A 290 -9.73 1.53 8.57
N GLU A 291 -10.18 1.30 7.35
CA GLU A 291 -10.85 2.32 6.53
C GLU A 291 -12.15 2.82 7.16
N TRP A 292 -12.93 1.91 7.76
CA TRP A 292 -14.16 2.25 8.46
C TRP A 292 -13.88 3.06 9.74
N VAL A 293 -12.94 2.61 10.57
CA VAL A 293 -12.52 3.29 11.81
C VAL A 293 -11.99 4.69 11.47
N ALA A 294 -11.12 4.82 10.47
CA ALA A 294 -10.57 6.11 10.05
C ALA A 294 -11.68 7.09 9.64
N ALA A 295 -12.67 6.63 8.87
CA ALA A 295 -13.79 7.47 8.45
C ALA A 295 -14.67 7.90 9.63
N ARG A 296 -14.90 7.00 10.60
CA ARG A 296 -15.68 7.29 11.81
C ARG A 296 -14.98 8.26 12.75
N ILE A 297 -13.70 8.05 13.02
CA ILE A 297 -12.91 8.95 13.88
C ILE A 297 -12.86 10.36 13.29
N GLN A 298 -12.69 10.48 11.98
CA GLN A 298 -12.61 11.77 11.31
C GLN A 298 -13.97 12.38 10.94
N LYS A 299 -15.08 11.67 11.17
CA LYS A 299 -16.45 12.06 10.76
C LYS A 299 -16.51 12.48 9.28
N SER A 300 -15.73 11.81 8.43
CA SER A 300 -15.54 12.21 7.03
C SER A 300 -16.61 11.67 6.06
N GLY A 301 -17.57 10.90 6.58
CA GLY A 301 -18.64 10.28 5.80
C GLY A 301 -18.47 8.76 5.66
N GLY A 302 -18.65 8.26 4.44
CA GLY A 302 -18.68 6.83 4.12
C GLY A 302 -17.32 6.11 4.21
N TRP A 303 -17.35 4.80 4.00
CA TRP A 303 -16.15 3.96 4.01
C TRP A 303 -15.10 4.51 3.03
N GLY A 304 -13.86 4.75 3.50
CA GLY A 304 -12.79 5.27 2.64
C GLY A 304 -12.78 6.77 2.38
N SER A 305 -13.63 7.53 3.08
CA SER A 305 -13.70 8.98 2.99
C SER A 305 -12.69 9.70 3.89
N ALA A 306 -11.91 9.01 4.72
CA ALA A 306 -10.98 9.63 5.66
C ALA A 306 -9.89 10.46 4.97
N ARG A 307 -9.61 11.64 5.53
CA ARG A 307 -8.55 12.58 5.14
C ARG A 307 -7.16 12.05 5.47
N VAL A 308 -6.24 12.33 4.58
CA VAL A 308 -4.86 11.87 4.61
C VAL A 308 -4.02 12.81 5.46
N ALA A 309 -3.19 12.27 6.34
CA ALA A 309 -2.31 13.07 7.16
C ALA A 309 -1.21 13.72 6.30
N GLY A 310 -1.07 15.05 6.39
CA GLY A 310 0.02 15.80 5.77
C GLY A 310 -0.01 15.91 4.23
N VAL A 311 -1.15 15.63 3.58
CA VAL A 311 -1.33 15.78 2.14
C VAL A 311 -2.61 16.58 1.86
N VAL A 312 -2.49 17.66 1.10
CA VAL A 312 -3.63 18.51 0.72
C VAL A 312 -4.51 17.82 -0.33
N ASP A 313 -5.83 18.03 -0.29
CA ASP A 313 -6.76 17.31 -1.15
C ASP A 313 -6.54 17.59 -2.66
N ASP A 314 -6.05 18.78 -3.00
CA ASP A 314 -5.63 19.16 -4.35
C ASP A 314 -4.48 18.32 -4.93
N ALA A 315 -3.78 17.53 -4.12
CA ALA A 315 -2.69 16.66 -4.56
C ALA A 315 -3.17 15.29 -5.07
N PHE A 316 -4.46 14.98 -4.92
CA PHE A 316 -5.06 13.74 -5.41
C PHE A 316 -5.67 13.91 -6.79
N VAL A 317 -5.56 12.86 -7.62
CA VAL A 317 -6.32 12.79 -8.86
C VAL A 317 -7.76 12.42 -8.50
N PRO A 318 -8.79 13.18 -8.91
CA PRO A 318 -10.18 12.87 -8.64
C PRO A 318 -10.56 11.46 -9.10
N THR A 319 -11.29 10.71 -8.26
CA THR A 319 -11.76 9.37 -8.60
C THR A 319 -13.25 9.19 -8.27
N PRO A 320 -14.05 8.59 -9.17
CA PRO A 320 -15.47 8.30 -8.92
C PRO A 320 -15.68 7.11 -7.98
N ARG A 321 -14.63 6.31 -7.76
CA ARG A 321 -14.62 5.11 -6.93
C ARG A 321 -13.89 5.36 -5.62
N GLY A 322 -14.46 4.86 -4.53
CA GLY A 322 -13.78 4.81 -3.23
C GLY A 322 -12.77 3.66 -3.15
N PRO A 323 -12.14 3.41 -1.98
CA PRO A 323 -11.20 2.30 -1.81
C PRO A 323 -11.81 0.93 -2.11
N GLY A 324 -10.95 -0.03 -2.43
CA GLY A 324 -11.34 -1.42 -2.64
C GLY A 324 -10.99 -1.93 -4.04
N PRO A 325 -10.88 -3.25 -4.23
CA PRO A 325 -10.51 -3.85 -5.51
C PRO A 325 -11.43 -3.49 -6.67
N GLU A 326 -12.72 -3.23 -6.39
CA GLU A 326 -13.70 -2.85 -7.41
C GLU A 326 -14.27 -1.44 -7.20
N GLY A 327 -13.74 -0.73 -6.20
CA GLY A 327 -14.24 0.59 -5.81
C GLY A 327 -15.39 0.54 -4.82
N GLU A 328 -15.43 -0.46 -3.93
CA GLU A 328 -16.52 -0.66 -2.97
C GLU A 328 -16.68 0.49 -1.93
N GLY A 329 -15.76 1.47 -1.91
CA GLY A 329 -15.71 2.67 -1.06
C GLY A 329 -16.84 3.70 -1.21
N GLY A 330 -18.00 3.26 -1.70
CA GLY A 330 -19.12 4.11 -2.08
C GLY A 330 -18.89 4.79 -3.44
N LYS A 331 -19.96 4.94 -4.22
CA LYS A 331 -19.95 5.85 -5.37
C LYS A 331 -19.86 7.27 -4.82
N ARG A 332 -18.91 8.06 -5.31
CA ARG A 332 -18.82 9.50 -5.00
C ARG A 332 -19.66 10.22 -6.04
N THR A 333 -20.86 10.66 -5.65
CA THR A 333 -21.83 11.26 -6.57
C THR A 333 -21.86 12.79 -6.49
N GLU A 334 -21.46 13.36 -5.35
CA GLU A 334 -21.42 14.82 -5.14
C GLU A 334 -19.97 15.31 -5.12
N GLU A 335 -19.65 16.45 -5.75
CA GLU A 335 -18.30 17.03 -5.83
C GLU A 335 -17.60 17.19 -4.47
N SER A 336 -18.36 17.47 -3.41
CA SER A 336 -17.89 17.56 -2.03
C SER A 336 -17.28 16.26 -1.49
N GLN A 337 -17.60 15.11 -2.10
CA GLN A 337 -17.13 13.77 -1.72
C GLN A 337 -15.86 13.36 -2.48
N TRP A 338 -15.44 14.14 -3.48
CA TRP A 338 -14.27 13.85 -4.30
C TRP A 338 -13.01 14.33 -3.61
N ARG A 339 -11.97 13.50 -3.70
CA ARG A 339 -10.62 13.88 -3.28
C ARG A 339 -9.91 14.48 -4.49
N GLY A 340 -9.81 15.81 -4.50
CA GLY A 340 -9.37 16.62 -5.64
C GLY A 340 -10.58 17.24 -6.37
N ARG A 341 -10.46 18.51 -6.78
CA ARG A 341 -11.48 19.18 -7.60
C ARG A 341 -11.47 18.61 -9.03
N TRP A 342 -12.63 18.22 -9.55
CA TRP A 342 -12.80 17.95 -10.97
C TRP A 342 -12.67 19.28 -11.71
N PRO A 343 -11.87 19.41 -12.78
CA PRO A 343 -12.07 20.54 -13.66
C PRO A 343 -13.44 20.38 -14.32
N ALA A 344 -14.30 21.39 -14.24
CA ALA A 344 -15.66 21.37 -14.76
C ALA A 344 -15.77 20.86 -16.23
N SER A 345 -14.68 20.90 -17.00
CA SER A 345 -14.60 20.46 -18.38
C SER A 345 -14.37 18.96 -18.63
N ALA A 346 -14.23 18.11 -17.59
CA ALA A 346 -14.05 16.66 -17.80
C ALA A 346 -15.36 15.85 -17.67
N ALA A 347 -16.51 16.51 -17.51
CA ALA A 347 -17.83 15.89 -17.37
C ALA A 347 -18.70 15.92 -18.66
N GLU A 348 -18.12 16.18 -19.84
CA GLU A 348 -18.78 16.01 -21.14
C GLU A 348 -18.27 14.79 -21.90
#